data_AF-A0A7V5YHZ0-F1
#
_entry.id   AF-A0A7V5YHZ0-F1
#
_cell.length_a   1.000
_cell.length_b   1.000
_cell.length_c   1.000
_cell.angle_alpha   90.00
_cell.angle_beta   90.00
_cell.angle_gamma   90.00
#
_symmetry.space_group_name_H-M   'P 1'
#
loop_
_entity.id
_entity.type
_entity.pdbx_description
1 polymer ?
#
loop_
_entity_poly.entity_id
_entity_poly.type
_entity_poly.pdbx_seq_one_letter_code
_entity_poly.pdbx_strand_id
1 'polypeptide(L)'
;MIRVQNKAWILRVVIGLAVVASILVLVTGCWPFNTAPTASFTASASSGVAPLTVNFSAILSRDPDGIIVTYEWDFGDGGSGSGKSASHTY
;
A
#
# COMPACT_ATOMS: atom_id res chain seq x y z
N MET A 1 9.21 -12.11 1.46
CA MET A 1 8.76 -10.84 2.08
C MET A 1 7.77 -10.13 1.16
N ILE A 2 6.78 -9.40 1.70
CA ILE A 2 5.87 -8.55 0.89
C ILE A 2 6.07 -7.07 1.25
N ARG A 3 6.02 -6.19 0.24
CA ARG A 3 5.92 -4.73 0.39
C ARG A 3 4.60 -4.22 -0.18
N VAL A 4 4.02 -3.23 0.49
CA VAL A 4 2.78 -2.55 0.08
C VAL A 4 2.98 -1.03 0.12
N GLN A 5 2.41 -0.29 -0.84
CA GLN A 5 2.49 1.18 -0.90
C GLN A 5 1.09 1.79 -1.02
N ASN A 6 0.91 3.02 -0.54
CA ASN A 6 -0.31 3.82 -0.75
C ASN A 6 -0.04 5.08 -1.57
N LYS A 7 -1.11 5.71 -2.08
CA LYS A 7 -1.02 6.99 -2.80
C LYS A 7 -1.15 8.14 -1.80
N ALA A 8 -0.06 8.85 -1.55
CA ALA A 8 -0.11 10.14 -0.85
C ALA A 8 -0.81 11.19 -1.75
N TRP A 9 -1.91 11.77 -1.28
CA TRP A 9 -2.66 12.79 -2.02
C TRP A 9 -1.83 14.08 -2.18
N ILE A 10 -1.60 14.51 -3.43
CA ILE A 10 -1.01 15.83 -3.76
C ILE A 10 -2.12 16.89 -3.69
N LEU A 11 -1.98 17.84 -2.76
CA LEU A 11 -2.85 19.01 -2.67
C LEU A 11 -2.47 20.02 -3.77
N ARG A 12 -3.32 20.21 -4.78
CA ARG A 12 -3.22 21.33 -5.73
C ARG A 12 -4.12 22.46 -5.25
N VAL A 13 -3.60 23.37 -4.44
CA VAL A 13 -4.30 24.63 -4.16
C VAL A 13 -4.14 25.55 -5.38
N VAL A 14 -5.18 25.68 -6.19
CA VAL A 14 -5.27 26.73 -7.22
C VAL A 14 -6.10 27.87 -6.63
N ILE A 15 -5.44 28.88 -6.07
CA ILE A 15 -6.14 30.09 -5.60
C ILE A 15 -6.27 31.05 -6.77
N GLY A 16 -7.48 31.17 -7.31
CA GLY A 16 -7.85 32.21 -8.24
C GLY A 16 -7.88 33.58 -7.56
N LEU A 17 -7.45 34.58 -8.32
CA LEU A 17 -7.33 36.00 -8.02
C LEU A 17 -8.61 36.64 -7.39
N ALA A 18 -8.43 37.43 -6.31
CA ALA A 18 -9.21 38.62 -5.87
C ALA A 18 -9.84 38.59 -4.44
N VAL A 19 -9.25 39.40 -3.54
CA VAL A 19 -9.77 40.36 -2.52
C VAL A 19 -11.24 40.19 -2.05
N VAL A 20 -11.67 40.22 -0.78
CA VAL A 20 -11.42 41.13 0.37
C VAL A 20 -11.96 40.47 1.67
N ALA A 21 -11.58 41.04 2.83
CA ALA A 21 -12.00 40.76 4.20
C ALA A 21 -11.17 39.68 4.90
N SER A 22 -10.48 40.10 5.97
CA SER A 22 -9.72 39.28 6.91
C SER A 22 -10.65 38.29 7.63
N ILE A 23 -11.13 37.28 6.90
CA ILE A 23 -11.56 36.04 7.49
C ILE A 23 -10.26 35.27 7.75
N LEU A 24 -9.93 35.09 9.03
CA LEU A 24 -8.99 34.06 9.43
C LEU A 24 -9.69 32.74 9.07
N VAL A 25 -9.50 32.25 7.84
CA VAL A 25 -9.81 30.86 7.54
C VAL A 25 -8.79 30.08 8.34
N LEU A 26 -9.14 29.73 9.58
CA LEU A 26 -8.49 28.63 10.24
C LEU A 26 -8.82 27.41 9.38
N VAL A 27 -7.97 27.10 8.39
CA VAL A 27 -7.90 25.75 7.82
C VAL A 27 -7.28 24.86 8.90
N THR A 28 -7.87 24.85 10.10
CA THR A 28 -7.62 23.86 11.14
C THR A 28 -8.66 22.77 10.97
N GLY A 29 -8.65 22.15 9.80
CA GLY A 29 -9.07 20.77 9.65
C GLY A 29 -7.79 19.94 9.66
N CYS A 30 -7.71 18.90 10.49
CA CYS A 30 -6.67 17.90 10.34
C CYS A 30 -6.79 17.34 8.91
N TRP A 31 -5.94 17.80 8.00
CA TRP A 31 -5.68 17.02 6.79
C TRP A 31 -5.29 15.63 7.28
N PRO A 32 -5.95 14.55 6.83
CA PRO A 32 -5.58 13.22 7.31
C PRO A 32 -4.10 13.02 6.96
N PHE A 33 -3.27 12.90 8.00
CA PHE A 33 -1.86 12.59 7.83
C PHE A 33 -1.81 11.18 7.26
N ASN A 34 -1.34 11.04 6.01
CA ASN A 34 -1.27 9.74 5.35
C ASN A 34 -0.44 8.77 6.17
N THR A 35 -1.07 7.70 6.63
CA THR A 35 -0.50 6.66 7.47
C THR A 35 0.08 5.60 6.56
N ALA A 36 1.23 5.03 6.93
CA ALA A 36 1.80 3.95 6.13
C ALA A 36 0.89 2.70 6.19
N PRO A 37 0.76 1.94 5.08
CA PRO A 37 0.03 0.69 5.09
C PRO A 37 0.76 -0.40 5.89
N THR A 38 -0.01 -1.30 6.49
CA THR A 38 0.49 -2.50 7.17
C THR A 38 0.43 -3.69 6.23
N ALA A 39 1.60 -4.28 5.96
CA ALA A 39 1.74 -5.54 5.21
C ALA A 39 1.34 -6.75 6.06
N SER A 40 0.53 -7.65 5.49
CA SER A 40 0.23 -8.97 6.07
C SER A 40 -0.04 -9.98 4.96
N PHE A 41 0.51 -11.19 5.11
CA PHE A 41 0.36 -12.25 4.11
C PHE A 41 0.20 -13.65 4.73
N THR A 42 -0.32 -14.57 3.93
CA THR A 42 -0.33 -16.01 4.19
C THR A 42 0.30 -16.77 3.02
N ALA A 43 0.75 -17.99 3.27
CA ALA A 43 1.30 -18.91 2.28
C ALA A 43 0.59 -20.25 2.37
N SER A 44 0.35 -20.91 1.23
CA SER A 44 -0.35 -22.20 1.20
C SER A 44 0.47 -23.36 1.76
N ALA A 45 1.80 -23.26 1.73
CA ALA A 45 2.73 -24.24 2.26
C ALA A 45 4.04 -23.56 2.68
N SER A 46 4.69 -24.10 3.71
CA SER A 46 6.03 -23.67 4.17
C SER A 46 7.11 -24.73 3.93
N SER A 47 6.73 -25.93 3.51
CA SER A 47 7.63 -27.05 3.22
C SER A 47 6.94 -28.09 2.34
N GLY A 48 7.72 -28.89 1.60
CA GLY A 48 7.21 -29.96 0.75
C GLY A 48 8.32 -30.59 -0.10
N VAL A 49 7.92 -31.46 -1.03
CA VAL A 49 8.85 -32.08 -1.99
C VAL A 49 9.02 -31.15 -3.19
N ALA A 50 10.26 -30.98 -3.67
CA ALA A 50 10.54 -30.17 -4.84
C ALA A 50 10.08 -30.86 -6.14
N PRO A 51 9.60 -30.10 -7.15
CA PRO A 51 9.36 -28.65 -7.11
C PRO A 51 8.11 -28.30 -6.28
N LEU A 52 8.22 -27.27 -5.44
CA LEU A 52 7.15 -26.88 -4.52
C LEU A 52 6.49 -25.57 -4.98
N THR A 53 5.25 -25.66 -5.45
CA THR A 53 4.43 -24.47 -5.74
C THR A 53 3.76 -23.95 -4.48
N VAL A 54 4.07 -22.71 -4.12
CA VAL A 54 3.48 -21.99 -2.98
C VAL A 54 2.66 -20.82 -3.48
N ASN A 55 1.40 -20.74 -3.03
CA ASN A 55 0.51 -19.63 -3.29
C ASN A 55 0.54 -18.67 -2.10
N PHE A 56 0.74 -17.39 -2.39
CA PHE A 56 0.81 -16.31 -1.41
C PHE A 56 -0.41 -15.39 -1.55
N SER A 57 -0.92 -14.92 -0.42
CA SER A 57 -2.08 -14.03 -0.36
C SER A 57 -1.84 -12.88 0.60
N ALA A 58 -1.99 -11.65 0.12
CA ALA A 58 -1.81 -10.42 0.89
C ALA A 58 -3.14 -9.80 1.34
N ILE A 59 -4.24 -10.58 1.33
CA ILE A 59 -5.59 -10.05 1.54
C ILE A 59 -5.81 -9.37 2.89
N LEU A 60 -4.96 -9.70 3.87
CA LEU A 60 -4.98 -9.14 5.22
C LEU A 60 -4.18 -7.83 5.35
N SER A 61 -3.47 -7.40 4.31
CA SER A 61 -2.79 -6.10 4.30
C SER A 61 -3.83 -4.97 4.32
N ARG A 62 -3.54 -3.90 5.06
CA ARG A 62 -4.47 -2.79 5.29
C ARG A 62 -3.78 -1.45 5.23
N ASP A 63 -4.49 -0.48 4.69
CA ASP A 63 -4.11 0.92 4.71
C ASP A 63 -5.14 1.65 5.60
N PRO A 64 -4.76 2.20 6.78
CA PRO A 64 -5.71 2.73 7.76
C PRO A 64 -6.55 3.92 7.25
N ASP A 65 -6.02 4.67 6.31
CA ASP A 65 -6.59 5.92 5.81
C ASP A 65 -6.61 6.01 4.28
N GLY A 66 -6.41 4.87 3.60
CA GLY A 66 -6.31 4.83 2.16
C GLY A 66 -6.58 3.46 1.54
N ILE A 67 -6.03 3.30 0.34
CA ILE A 67 -6.08 2.06 -0.42
C ILE A 67 -4.65 1.72 -0.81
N ILE A 68 -4.27 0.46 -0.56
CA ILE A 68 -3.01 -0.09 -1.04
C ILE A 68 -3.03 -0.10 -2.57
N VAL A 69 -2.09 0.62 -3.19
CA VAL A 69 -2.00 0.76 -4.65
C VAL A 69 -1.06 -0.26 -5.27
N THR A 70 -0.08 -0.77 -4.52
CA THR A 70 0.86 -1.78 -5.02
C THR A 70 1.14 -2.86 -3.99
N TYR A 71 1.39 -4.07 -4.48
CA TYR A 71 1.83 -5.24 -3.73
C TYR A 71 3.03 -5.82 -4.48
N GLU A 72 4.16 -5.94 -3.80
CA GLU A 72 5.41 -6.48 -4.33
C GLU A 72 5.85 -7.67 -3.48
N TRP A 73 6.23 -8.76 -4.12
CA TRP A 73 6.69 -9.98 -3.49
C TRP A 73 8.17 -10.20 -3.79
N ASP A 74 8.90 -10.57 -2.74
CA ASP A 74 10.26 -11.10 -2.78
C ASP A 74 10.19 -12.53 -2.20
N PHE A 75 10.50 -13.54 -3.00
CA PHE A 75 10.43 -14.93 -2.58
C PHE A 75 11.69 -15.39 -1.83
N GLY A 76 12.75 -14.59 -1.82
CA GLY A 76 14.00 -14.86 -1.09
C GLY A 76 14.99 -15.78 -1.82
N ASP A 77 14.62 -16.30 -2.99
CA ASP A 77 15.45 -17.13 -3.88
C ASP A 77 15.90 -16.38 -5.15
N GLY A 78 15.68 -15.06 -5.20
CA GLY A 78 15.88 -14.22 -6.38
C GLY A 78 14.62 -14.07 -7.26
N GLY A 79 13.56 -14.84 -6.99
CA GLY A 79 12.25 -14.66 -7.60
C GLY A 79 11.51 -13.44 -7.05
N SER A 80 10.68 -12.83 -7.90
CA SER A 80 9.81 -11.71 -7.52
C SER A 80 8.42 -11.84 -8.12
N GLY A 81 7.46 -11.15 -7.53
CA GLY A 81 6.07 -11.15 -7.99
C GLY A 81 5.35 -9.85 -7.66
N SER A 82 4.14 -9.70 -8.19
CA SER A 82 3.30 -8.53 -7.92
C SER A 82 1.83 -8.90 -7.79
N GLY A 83 1.05 -7.97 -7.23
CA GLY A 83 -0.39 -8.14 -7.05
C GLY A 83 -0.78 -8.71 -5.67
N LYS A 84 -2.08 -8.65 -5.36
CA LYS A 84 -2.61 -9.00 -4.04
C LYS A 84 -2.48 -10.50 -3.71
N SER A 85 -2.32 -11.33 -4.74
CA SER A 85 -1.97 -12.74 -4.64
C SER A 85 -0.87 -13.05 -5.65
N ALA A 86 0.02 -13.97 -5.30
CA ALA A 86 1.09 -14.43 -6.18
C ALA A 86 1.29 -15.95 -6.05
N SER A 87 1.88 -16.58 -7.05
CA SER A 87 2.26 -18.00 -7.03
C SER A 87 3.70 -18.11 -7.46
N HIS A 88 4.47 -18.94 -6.76
CA HIS A 88 5.88 -19.18 -7.04
C HIS A 88 6.24 -20.64 -6.81
N THR A 89 7.12 -21.17 -7.66
CA THR A 89 7.62 -22.54 -7.56
C THR A 89 9.09 -22.49 -7.20
N TYR A 90 9.43 -23.10 -6.05
CA TYR A 90 10.80 -23.29 -5.56
C TYR A 90 11.37 -24.64 -6.01
#